data_AF-A0A976DNB6-F1
#
_entry.id   AF-A0A976DNB6-F1
#
_cell.length_a   1.000
_cell.length_b   1.000
_cell.length_c   1.000
_cell.angle_alpha   90.00
_cell.angle_beta   90.00
_cell.angle_gamma   90.00
#
_symmetry.space_group_name_H-M   'P 1'
#
loop_
_entity.id
_entity.type
_entity.pdbx_description
1 polymer ?
#
loop_
_entity_poly.entity_id
_entity_poly.type
_entity_poly.pdbx_seq_one_letter_code
_entity_poly.pdbx_strand_id
1 'polypeptide(L)'
;MTELLTAAQMRAIEQAAIASGEVTGLELMERAGRGVVEAIFEEWPELQAPSHRAVVLCGPGNNGGDGFVVARLLKEWGWEV
;
A
#
# COMPACT_ATOMS: atom_id res chain seq x y z
N MET A 1 7.21 21.62 -4.05
CA MET A 1 7.38 21.13 -5.43
C MET A 1 7.55 19.63 -5.30
N THR A 2 6.68 18.83 -5.92
CA THR A 2 6.79 17.37 -5.85
C THR A 2 7.85 16.91 -6.85
N GLU A 3 8.94 16.32 -6.37
CA GLU A 3 9.99 15.80 -7.24
C GLU A 3 9.59 14.41 -7.77
N LEU A 4 9.73 14.19 -9.07
CA LEU A 4 9.54 12.87 -9.68
C LEU A 4 10.84 12.08 -9.58
N LEU A 5 10.80 10.98 -8.82
CA LEU A 5 11.94 10.10 -8.62
C LEU A 5 11.95 8.98 -9.66
N THR A 6 13.15 8.62 -10.12
CA THR A 6 13.34 7.37 -10.85
C THR A 6 13.18 6.17 -9.90
N ALA A 7 12.88 4.99 -10.46
CA ALA A 7 12.80 3.75 -9.68
C ALA A 7 14.11 3.44 -8.92
N ALA A 8 15.27 3.80 -9.49
CA ALA A 8 16.55 3.62 -8.83
C ALA A 8 16.71 4.57 -7.62
N GLN A 9 16.29 5.83 -7.75
CA GLN A 9 16.30 6.80 -6.66
C GLN A 9 15.35 6.39 -5.52
N MET A 10 14.12 5.97 -5.85
CA MET A 10 13.17 5.53 -4.82
C MET A 10 13.73 4.34 -4.03
N ARG A 11 14.26 3.33 -4.71
CA ARG A 11 14.90 2.17 -4.06
C ARG A 11 16.06 2.60 -3.15
N ALA A 12 16.91 3.52 -3.61
CA ALA A 12 18.03 4.00 -2.81
C ALA A 12 17.57 4.71 -1.53
N ILE A 13 16.50 5.50 -1.61
CA ILE A 13 15.89 6.19 -0.45
C ILE A 13 15.31 5.18 0.54
N GLU A 14 14.53 4.20 0.06
CA GLU A 14 13.96 3.15 0.92
C GLU A 14 15.06 2.35 1.63
N GLN A 15 16.11 1.96 0.91
CA GLN A 15 17.24 1.22 1.49
C GLN A 15 17.99 2.05 2.53
N ALA A 16 18.19 3.35 2.29
CA ALA A 16 18.82 4.23 3.26
C ALA A 16 17.98 4.38 4.54
N ALA A 17 16.65 4.51 4.40
CA ALA A 17 15.74 4.61 5.55
C ALA A 17 15.67 3.30 6.36
N ILE A 18 15.74 2.14 5.68
CA ILE A 18 15.81 0.85 6.37
C ILE A 18 17.16 0.69 7.08
N ALA A 19 18.26 1.07 6.43
CA ALA A 19 19.60 0.96 6.98
C ALA A 19 19.86 1.90 8.16
N SER A 20 19.15 3.04 8.25
CA SER A 20 19.23 3.93 9.41
C SER A 20 18.58 3.33 10.66
N GLY A 21 17.72 2.32 10.51
CA GLY A 21 16.96 1.70 11.60
C GLY A 21 15.74 2.51 12.04
N GLU A 22 15.41 3.61 11.35
CA GLU A 22 14.25 4.46 11.65
C GLU A 22 12.92 3.81 11.23
N VAL A 23 12.97 2.91 10.24
CA VAL A 23 11.81 2.20 9.73
C VAL A 23 12.21 0.84 9.20
N THR A 24 11.31 -0.13 9.29
CA THR A 24 11.45 -1.45 8.69
C THR A 24 10.80 -1.51 7.31
N GLY A 25 11.22 -2.45 6.47
CA GLY A 25 10.55 -2.71 5.19
C GLY A 25 9.07 -3.07 5.35
N LEU A 26 8.71 -3.76 6.43
CA LEU A 26 7.32 -4.09 6.75
C LEU A 26 6.49 -2.83 7.07
N GLU A 27 7.03 -1.91 7.86
CA GLU A 27 6.33 -0.65 8.16
C GLU A 27 6.13 0.22 6.91
N LEU A 28 7.10 0.24 5.99
CA LEU A 28 6.95 0.92 4.70
C LEU A 28 5.84 0.28 3.85
N MET A 29 5.81 -1.05 3.76
CA MET A 29 4.76 -1.81 3.06
C MET A 29 3.37 -1.57 3.67
N GLU A 30 3.26 -1.57 4.99
CA GLU A 30 2.03 -1.27 5.72
C GLU A 30 1.52 0.16 5.47
N ARG A 31 2.44 1.13 5.35
CA ARG A 31 2.10 2.51 4.97
C ARG A 31 1.65 2.60 3.52
N ALA A 32 2.35 1.93 2.60
CA ALA A 32 2.03 1.93 1.18
C ALA A 32 0.65 1.31 0.92
N GLY A 33 0.38 0.12 1.46
CA GLY A 33 -0.91 -0.55 1.30
C GLY A 33 -2.08 0.24 1.91
N ARG A 34 -1.88 0.85 3.09
CA ARG A 34 -2.90 1.75 3.67
C ARG A 34 -3.14 2.98 2.80
N GLY A 35 -2.09 3.60 2.28
CA GLY A 35 -2.21 4.74 1.37
C GLY A 35 -3.00 4.41 0.10
N VAL A 36 -2.90 3.18 -0.42
CA VAL A 36 -3.73 2.72 -1.54
C VAL A 36 -5.21 2.66 -1.16
N VAL A 37 -5.55 2.11 0.01
CA VAL A 37 -6.95 2.05 0.48
C VAL A 37 -7.51 3.44 0.73
N GLU A 38 -6.73 4.33 1.36
CA GLU A 38 -7.10 5.74 1.57
C GLU A 38 -7.36 6.44 0.24
N ALA A 39 -6.49 6.26 -0.77
CA ALA A 39 -6.67 6.85 -2.10
C ALA A 39 -7.92 6.31 -2.83
N ILE A 40 -8.23 5.01 -2.71
CA ILE A 40 -9.47 4.43 -3.26
C ILE A 40 -10.70 5.10 -2.64
N PHE A 41 -10.69 5.30 -1.32
CA PHE A 41 -11.80 5.90 -0.59
C PHE A 41 -11.91 7.42 -0.76
N GLU A 42 -10.82 8.10 -1.09
CA GLU A 42 -10.83 9.51 -1.45
C GLU A 42 -11.40 9.72 -2.86
N GLU A 43 -10.98 8.90 -3.83
CA GLU A 43 -11.46 8.97 -5.22
C GLU A 43 -12.92 8.51 -5.35
N TRP A 44 -13.32 7.47 -4.60
CA TRP A 44 -14.67 6.91 -4.60
C TRP A 44 -15.24 6.79 -3.18
N PRO A 45 -15.77 7.88 -2.61
CA PRO A 45 -16.28 7.90 -1.23
C PRO A 45 -17.40 6.88 -0.97
N GLU A 46 -18.20 6.53 -1.96
CA GLU A 46 -19.26 5.52 -1.86
C GLU A 46 -18.73 4.11 -1.54
N LEU A 47 -17.47 3.82 -1.89
CA LEU A 47 -16.81 2.55 -1.61
C LEU A 47 -16.40 2.41 -0.13
N GLN A 48 -16.45 3.48 0.67
CA GLN A 48 -16.25 3.36 2.12
C GLN A 48 -17.34 2.54 2.81
N ALA A 49 -18.50 2.34 2.18
CA ALA A 49 -19.54 1.48 2.71
C ALA A 49 -19.08 -0.01 2.75
N PRO A 50 -19.58 -0.81 3.70
CA PRO A 50 -19.24 -2.24 3.77
C PRO A 50 -19.97 -3.05 2.69
N SER A 51 -19.66 -4.35 2.60
CA SER A 51 -20.34 -5.33 1.71
C SER A 51 -20.04 -5.19 0.22
N HIS A 52 -18.87 -4.68 -0.12
CA HIS A 52 -18.33 -4.75 -1.48
C HIS A 52 -17.46 -6.00 -1.68
N ARG A 53 -17.06 -6.24 -2.93
CA ARG A 53 -16.16 -7.34 -3.29
C ARG A 53 -14.94 -6.79 -4.02
N ALA A 54 -13.75 -7.24 -3.64
CA ALA A 54 -12.50 -6.94 -4.33
C ALA A 54 -11.81 -8.21 -4.83
N VAL A 55 -11.00 -8.07 -5.87
CA VAL A 55 -10.01 -9.06 -6.30
C VAL A 55 -8.67 -8.37 -6.31
N VAL A 56 -7.72 -8.84 -5.51
CA VAL A 56 -6.38 -8.26 -5.42
C VAL A 56 -5.37 -9.17 -6.11
N LEU A 57 -4.75 -8.68 -7.19
CA LEU A 57 -3.80 -9.44 -7.99
C LEU A 57 -2.36 -9.12 -7.54
N CYS A 58 -1.80 -9.98 -6.68
CA CYS A 58 -0.46 -9.77 -6.13
C CYS A 58 0.63 -10.41 -7.01
N GLY A 59 1.63 -9.62 -7.39
CA GLY A 59 2.87 -10.13 -7.99
C GLY A 59 3.83 -10.72 -6.96
N PRO A 60 4.98 -11.29 -7.37
CA PRO A 60 5.93 -11.93 -6.45
C PRO A 60 6.88 -10.97 -5.71
N GLY A 61 6.80 -9.66 -5.95
CA GLY A 61 7.70 -8.65 -5.37
C GLY A 61 7.06 -7.81 -4.26
N ASN A 62 7.73 -6.71 -3.88
CA ASN A 62 7.27 -5.81 -2.80
C ASN A 62 5.85 -5.29 -3.03
N ASN A 63 5.50 -4.92 -4.28
CA ASN A 63 4.15 -4.50 -4.63
C ASN A 63 3.09 -5.60 -4.38
N GLY A 64 3.49 -6.87 -4.45
CA GLY A 64 2.62 -7.98 -4.05
C GLY A 64 2.35 -7.98 -2.55
N GLY A 65 3.38 -7.67 -1.75
CA GLY A 65 3.26 -7.44 -0.31
C GLY A 65 2.30 -6.28 0.01
N ASP A 66 2.42 -5.16 -0.70
CA ASP A 66 1.47 -4.04 -0.58
C ASP A 66 0.04 -4.50 -0.89
N GLY A 67 -0.13 -5.32 -1.93
CA GLY A 67 -1.41 -5.94 -2.29
C GLY A 67 -2.00 -6.81 -1.17
N PHE A 68 -1.19 -7.59 -0.44
CA PHE A 68 -1.66 -8.33 0.73
C PHE A 68 -2.12 -7.42 1.87
N VAL A 69 -1.43 -6.30 2.09
CA VAL A 69 -1.87 -5.27 3.06
C VAL A 69 -3.22 -4.69 2.63
N VAL A 70 -3.37 -4.30 1.35
CA VAL A 70 -4.64 -3.81 0.79
C VAL A 70 -5.76 -4.83 0.98
N ALA A 71 -5.51 -6.10 0.63
CA ALA A 71 -6.48 -7.18 0.77
C ALA A 71 -6.94 -7.36 2.24
N ARG A 72 -5.99 -7.33 3.18
CA ARG A 72 -6.29 -7.42 4.62
C ARG A 72 -7.13 -6.22 5.09
N LEU A 73 -6.76 -5.00 4.70
CA LEU A 73 -7.46 -3.78 5.12
C LEU A 73 -8.89 -3.71 4.54
N LEU A 74 -9.09 -4.05 3.27
CA LEU A 74 -10.42 -4.11 2.67
C LEU A 74 -11.30 -5.17 3.36
N LYS A 75 -10.72 -6.32 3.71
CA LYS A 75 -11.41 -7.35 4.48
C LYS A 75 -11.80 -6.88 5.89
N GLU A 76 -10.90 -6.18 6.59
CA GLU A 76 -11.20 -5.55 7.88
C GLU A 76 -12.28 -4.47 7.76
N TRP A 77 -12.37 -3.81 6.60
CA TRP A 77 -13.43 -2.85 6.26
C TRP A 77 -14.80 -3.49 5.94
N GLY A 78 -14.88 -4.83 5.94
CA GLY A 78 -16.12 -5.57 5.69
C GLY A 78 -16.37 -5.89 4.22
N TRP A 79 -15.33 -5.88 3.38
CA TRP A 79 -15.42 -6.35 2.00
C TRP A 79 -15.15 -7.87 1.92
N GLU A 80 -15.74 -8.52 0.91
CA GLU A 80 -15.31 -9.84 0.46
C GLU A 80 -14.05 -9.68 -0.42
N VAL A 81 -12.95 -10.32 -0.02
CA VAL A 81 -11.66 -10.26 -0.73
C VAL A 81 -11.15 -11.67 -0.99
#